data_AF-E1QT04-F1
#
_entry.id   AF-E1QT04-F1
#
_cell.length_a   1.000
_cell.length_b   1.000
_cell.length_c   1.000
_cell.angle_alpha   90.00
_cell.angle_beta   90.00
_cell.angle_gamma   90.00
#
_symmetry.space_group_name_H-M   'P 1'
#
loop_
_entity.id
_entity.type
_entity.pdbx_description
1 polymer ?
#
loop_
_entity_poly.entity_id
_entity_poly.type
_entity_poly.pdbx_seq_one_letter_code
_entity_poly.pdbx_strand_id
1 'polypeptide(L)'
;MPMMPLAPFFLIVVGIIGLVVSILAIYFSLRLGRLSDVNAVHSTGVVLLILAIIGLFVANGFFIGFILLLIGSILAITWKP
;
A
#
# COMPACT_ATOMS: atom_id res chain seq x y z
N MET A 1 35.23 10.25 18.04
CA MET A 1 33.75 10.23 18.15
C MET A 1 33.31 8.95 17.47
N PRO A 2 32.73 7.96 18.16
CA PRO A 2 32.31 6.73 17.49
C PRO A 2 31.19 7.10 16.52
N MET A 3 31.37 6.81 15.23
CA MET A 3 30.29 6.95 14.25
C MET A 3 29.21 5.95 14.64
N MET A 4 28.04 6.44 15.07
CA MET A 4 26.90 5.56 15.29
C MET A 4 26.60 4.84 13.99
N PRO A 5 26.32 3.52 14.02
CA PRO A 5 25.91 2.82 12.82
C PRO A 5 24.60 3.45 12.33
N LEU A 6 24.63 4.14 11.18
CA LEU A 6 23.48 4.79 10.56
C LEU A 6 22.51 3.77 9.92
N ALA A 7 22.99 2.55 9.66
CA ALA A 7 22.23 1.46 9.07
C ALA A 7 20.93 1.10 9.86
N PRO A 8 20.97 0.87 11.20
CA PRO A 8 19.74 0.61 11.96
C PRO A 8 18.75 1.77 11.95
N PHE A 9 19.21 3.03 11.91
CA PHE A 9 18.31 4.18 11.81
C PHE A 9 17.54 4.19 10.49
N PHE A 10 18.23 3.89 9.38
CA PHE A 10 17.62 3.80 8.06
C PHE A 10 16.55 2.70 7.99
N LEU A 11 16.81 1.54 8.58
CA LEU A 11 15.85 0.43 8.65
C LEU A 11 14.60 0.78 9.47
N ILE A 12 14.76 1.50 10.59
CA ILE A 12 13.63 1.94 11.42
C ILE A 12 12.74 2.91 10.64
N VAL A 13 13.32 3.89 9.95
CA VAL A 13 12.57 4.87 9.16
C VAL A 13 11.81 4.17 8.02
N VAL A 14 12.47 3.29 7.27
CA VAL A 14 11.84 2.51 6.20
C VAL A 14 10.72 1.62 6.74
N GLY A 15 10.91 0.98 7.89
CA GLY A 15 9.90 0.18 8.57
C GLY A 15 8.65 1.00 8.95
N ILE A 16 8.83 2.20 9.50
CA ILE A 16 7.73 3.11 9.85
C ILE A 16 6.94 3.52 8.60
N ILE A 17 7.64 3.87 7.51
CA ILE A 17 6.98 4.23 6.24
C ILE A 17 6.17 3.05 5.71
N GLY A 18 6.72 1.84 5.73
CA GLY A 18 6.01 0.63 5.30
C GLY A 18 4.75 0.36 6.14
N LEU A 19 4.81 0.62 7.45
CA LEU A 19 3.68 0.47 8.36
C LEU A 19 2.57 1.48 8.04
N VAL A 20 2.92 2.75 7.84
CA VAL A 20 1.97 3.81 7.44
C VAL A 20 1.30 3.48 6.11
N VAL A 21 2.08 3.07 5.10
CA VAL A 21 1.56 2.67 3.78
C VAL A 21 0.57 1.51 3.91
N SER A 22 0.89 0.52 4.75
CA SER A 22 0.02 -0.64 4.99
C SER A 22 -1.31 -0.23 5.65
N ILE A 23 -1.28 0.68 6.63
CA ILE A 23 -2.50 1.21 7.27
C ILE A 23 -3.37 1.96 6.26
N LEU A 24 -2.77 2.82 5.43
CA LEU A 24 -3.50 3.54 4.39
C LEU A 24 -4.15 2.58 3.39
N ALA A 25 -3.42 1.54 2.98
CA ALA A 25 -3.93 0.53 2.06
C ALA A 25 -5.14 -0.22 2.64
N ILE A 26 -5.10 -0.60 3.92
CA ILE A 26 -6.24 -1.22 4.62
C ILE A 26 -7.42 -0.25 4.69
N TYR A 27 -7.19 1.01 5.05
CA TYR A 27 -8.23 2.04 5.13
C TYR A 27 -8.95 2.23 3.78
N PHE A 28 -8.20 2.37 2.68
CA PHE A 28 -8.77 2.52 1.35
C PHE A 28 -9.51 1.27 0.87
N SER A 29 -9.01 0.07 1.22
CA SER A 29 -9.69 -1.19 0.94
C SER A 29 -11.06 -1.28 1.64
N LEU A 30 -11.13 -0.94 2.92
CA LEU A 30 -12.40 -0.89 3.67
C LEU A 30 -13.34 0.19 3.14
N ARG A 31 -12.81 1.33 2.70
CA ARG A 31 -13.59 2.41 2.09
C ARG A 31 -14.18 1.97 0.75
N LEU A 32 -13.46 1.16 -0.03
CA LEU A 32 -13.91 0.65 -1.33
C LEU A 32 -15.25 -0.08 -1.23
N GLY A 33 -15.44 -0.92 -0.21
CA GLY A 33 -16.70 -1.65 0.04
C GLY A 33 -17.90 -0.76 0.41
N ARG A 34 -17.68 0.54 0.65
CA ARG A 34 -18.74 1.53 0.95
C ARG A 34 -18.99 2.51 -0.19
N LEU A 35 -18.20 2.47 -1.26
CA LEU A 35 -18.38 3.35 -2.41
C LEU A 35 -19.42 2.72 -3.36
N SER A 36 -20.56 3.39 -3.55
CA SER A 36 -21.56 3.02 -4.56
C SER A 36 -21.25 3.62 -5.94
N ASP A 37 -20.29 4.54 -6.00
CA ASP A 37 -19.99 5.35 -7.17
C ASP A 37 -18.81 4.75 -7.96
N VAL A 38 -19.06 4.32 -9.20
CA VAL A 38 -18.10 3.56 -10.03
C VAL A 38 -16.79 4.34 -10.22
N ASN A 39 -16.89 5.65 -10.43
CA ASN A 39 -15.73 6.52 -10.62
C ASN A 39 -14.85 6.61 -9.35
N ALA A 40 -15.47 6.57 -8.16
CA ALA A 40 -14.76 6.60 -6.89
C ALA A 40 -14.07 5.25 -6.59
N VAL A 41 -14.68 4.13 -7.00
CA VAL A 41 -14.08 2.79 -6.91
C VAL A 41 -12.84 2.70 -7.81
N HIS A 42 -12.94 3.15 -9.07
CA HIS A 42 -11.81 3.21 -10.00
C HIS A 42 -10.67 4.07 -9.47
N SER A 43 -10.96 5.29 -9.02
CA SER A 43 -9.94 6.20 -8.48
C SER A 43 -9.23 5.60 -7.25
N THR A 44 -9.99 4.95 -6.36
CA THR A 44 -9.42 4.31 -5.17
C THR A 44 -8.59 3.07 -5.55
N GLY A 45 -9.01 2.31 -6.57
CA GLY A 45 -8.25 1.20 -7.13
C GLY A 45 -6.87 1.64 -7.65
N VAL A 46 -6.79 2.77 -8.36
CA VAL A 46 -5.51 3.34 -8.83
C VAL A 46 -4.61 3.75 -7.65
N VAL A 47 -5.18 4.36 -6.61
CA VAL A 47 -4.42 4.74 -5.40
C VAL A 47 -3.86 3.49 -4.70
N LEU A 48 -4.65 2.42 -4.59
CA LEU A 48 -4.20 1.14 -4.04
C LEU A 48 -3.09 0.50 -4.88
N LEU A 49 -3.10 0.67 -6.20
CA LEU A 49 -2.03 0.19 -7.09
C LEU A 49 -0.70 0.87 -6.76
N ILE A 50 -0.73 2.20 -6.62
CA ILE A 50 0.46 3.00 -6.31
C ILE A 50 1.01 2.62 -4.93
N LEU A 51 0.12 2.48 -3.93
CA LEU A 51 0.47 2.01 -2.58
C LEU A 51 1.10 0.61 -2.60
N ALA A 52 0.59 -0.31 -3.44
CA ALA A 52 1.16 -1.64 -3.59
C ALA A 52 2.59 -1.59 -4.14
N ILE A 53 2.81 -0.82 -5.22
CA ILE A 53 4.14 -0.66 -5.83
C ILE A 53 5.13 -0.07 -4.80
N ILE A 54 4.74 0.98 -4.10
CA ILE A 54 5.58 1.59 -3.05
C ILE A 54 5.86 0.56 -1.93
N GLY A 55 4.83 -0.16 -1.49
CA GLY A 55 4.96 -1.19 -0.45
C GLY A 55 5.95 -2.30 -0.79
N LEU A 56 6.03 -2.70 -2.07
CA LEU A 56 7.00 -3.71 -2.52
C LEU A 56 8.45 -3.28 -2.28
N PHE A 57 8.78 -2.03 -2.58
CA PHE A 57 10.14 -1.50 -2.42
C PHE A 57 10.46 -1.09 -0.98
N VAL A 58 9.46 -0.63 -0.22
CA VAL A 58 9.65 -0.13 1.16
C VAL A 58 9.65 -1.27 2.18
N ALA A 59 8.81 -2.28 2.04
CA ALA A 59 8.65 -3.32 3.04
C ALA A 59 9.57 -4.54 2.87
N ASN A 60 10.69 -4.40 2.14
CA ASN A 60 11.70 -5.47 1.97
C ASN A 60 11.09 -6.81 1.48
N GLY A 61 10.13 -6.75 0.55
CA GLY A 61 9.51 -7.95 0.01
C GLY A 61 8.34 -8.50 0.83
N PHE A 62 7.45 -7.63 1.34
CA PHE A 62 6.10 -8.03 1.78
C PHE A 62 5.25 -8.52 0.57
N PHE A 63 5.69 -9.61 -0.04
CA PHE A 63 5.18 -10.17 -1.29
C PHE A 63 3.70 -10.54 -1.19
N ILE A 64 3.30 -11.10 -0.05
CA ILE A 64 1.91 -11.54 0.15
C ILE A 64 0.97 -10.33 0.16
N GLY A 65 1.26 -9.28 0.93
CA GLY A 65 0.40 -8.09 0.90
C GLY A 65 0.50 -7.29 -0.38
N PHE A 66 1.65 -7.30 -1.05
CA PHE A 66 1.77 -6.77 -2.40
C PHE A 66 0.80 -7.47 -3.37
N ILE A 67 0.80 -8.81 -3.40
CA ILE A 67 -0.08 -9.61 -4.27
C ILE A 67 -1.55 -9.33 -3.92
N LEU A 68 -1.91 -9.32 -2.64
CA LEU A 68 -3.28 -9.04 -2.20
C LEU A 68 -3.74 -7.64 -2.60
N LEU A 69 -2.89 -6.61 -2.43
CA LEU A 69 -3.20 -5.24 -2.84
C LEU A 69 -3.25 -5.08 -4.36
N LEU A 70 -2.38 -5.76 -5.10
CA LEU A 70 -2.36 -5.75 -6.55
C LEU A 70 -3.64 -6.37 -7.11
N ILE A 71 -4.04 -7.55 -6.60
CA ILE A 71 -5.30 -8.19 -7.00
C ILE A 71 -6.48 -7.30 -6.63
N GLY A 72 -6.53 -6.78 -5.39
CA GLY A 72 -7.62 -5.90 -4.95
C GLY A 72 -7.73 -4.61 -5.78
N SER A 73 -6.59 -4.03 -6.15
CA SER A 73 -6.51 -2.85 -7.01
C SER A 73 -7.01 -3.15 -8.43
N ILE A 74 -6.55 -4.25 -9.04
CA ILE A 74 -6.99 -4.66 -10.38
C ILE A 74 -8.49 -4.92 -10.37
N LEU A 75 -9.00 -5.66 -9.37
CA LEU A 75 -10.43 -5.92 -9.23
C LEU A 75 -11.23 -4.63 -9.12
N ALA A 76 -10.76 -3.66 -8.33
CA ALA A 76 -11.39 -2.34 -8.20
C ALA A 76 -11.40 -1.55 -9.52
N ILE A 77 -10.32 -1.61 -10.30
CA ILE A 77 -10.21 -0.94 -11.61
C ILE A 77 -11.02 -1.65 -12.71
N THR A 78 -11.22 -2.96 -12.59
CA THR A 78 -12.04 -3.72 -13.56
C THR A 78 -13.50 -3.82 -13.14
N TRP A 79 -13.86 -3.28 -11.98
CA TRP A 79 -15.19 -3.38 -11.42
C TRP A 79 -16.20 -2.63 -12.30
N LYS A 80 -17.18 -3.37 -12.80
CA LYS A 80 -18.33 -2.83 -13.52
C LYS A 80 -19.59 -3.15 -12.68
N PRO A 81 -20.48 -2.17 -12.47
CA PRO A 81 -21.72 -2.38 -11.73
C PRO A 81 -22.65 -3.37 -12.43
#